data_AF-A0A958FK48-F1
#
_entry.id   AF-A0A958FK48-F1
#
_cell.length_a   1.000
_cell.length_b   1.000
_cell.length_c   1.000
_cell.angle_alpha   90.00
_cell.angle_beta   90.00
_cell.angle_gamma   90.00
#
_symmetry.space_group_name_H-M   'P 1'
#
loop_
_entity.id
_entity.type
_entity.pdbx_description
1 polymer ?
#
loop_
_entity_poly.entity_id
_entity_poly.type
_entity_poly.pdbx_seq_one_letter_code
_entity_poly.pdbx_strand_id
1 'polypeptide(L)'
;MTKPNINFQQARKGRGAGANPRNRFEQIDYLPEEEDPVEETPAPPTRYHPDATKSIIAFNDSPDIPFRAGLNPYRGCEHGCIYCYARPSHEYFGLSAGLDFE
;
A
#
# COMPACT_ATOMS: atom_id res chain seq x y z
N MET A 1 9.48 -6.60 -27.11
CA MET A 1 8.63 -5.88 -26.13
C MET A 1 7.62 -6.86 -25.55
N THR A 2 8.10 -7.73 -24.66
CA THR A 2 7.28 -8.64 -23.87
C THR A 2 6.58 -7.81 -22.79
N LYS A 3 5.26 -7.71 -22.88
CA LYS A 3 4.46 -7.12 -21.80
C LYS A 3 4.72 -7.96 -20.54
N PRO A 4 5.05 -7.37 -19.38
CA PRO A 4 5.08 -8.13 -18.15
C PRO A 4 3.68 -8.71 -17.95
N ASN A 5 3.56 -10.04 -18.00
CA ASN A 5 2.35 -10.75 -17.64
C ASN A 5 2.18 -10.59 -16.13
N ILE A 6 1.51 -9.51 -15.72
CA ILE A 6 1.03 -9.37 -14.36
C ILE A 6 -0.02 -10.49 -14.21
N ASN A 7 0.34 -11.56 -13.50
CA ASN A 7 -0.56 -12.66 -13.24
C ASN A 7 -1.67 -12.17 -12.29
N PHE A 8 -2.80 -11.73 -12.85
CA PHE A 8 -3.96 -11.22 -12.11
C PHE A 8 -4.69 -12.31 -11.30
N GLN A 9 -4.20 -13.56 -11.28
CA GLN A 9 -4.84 -14.70 -10.61
C GLN A 9 -4.82 -14.62 -9.07
N GLN A 10 -4.09 -13.66 -8.46
CA GLN A 10 -4.09 -13.44 -7.01
C GLN A 10 -4.95 -12.26 -6.54
N ALA A 11 -5.92 -11.80 -7.36
CA ALA A 11 -6.79 -10.70 -6.99
C ALA A 11 -7.71 -11.06 -5.79
N ARG A 12 -7.30 -10.66 -4.58
CA ARG A 12 -8.10 -10.83 -3.36
C ARG A 12 -9.31 -9.91 -3.38
N LYS A 13 -10.46 -10.44 -2.97
CA LYS A 13 -11.73 -9.70 -2.91
C LYS A 13 -11.76 -8.85 -1.63
N GLY A 14 -11.72 -7.52 -1.79
CA GLY A 14 -11.75 -6.55 -0.69
C GLY A 14 -12.09 -5.14 -1.19
N ARG A 15 -12.17 -4.16 -0.28
CA ARG A 15 -12.38 -2.74 -0.65
C ARG A 15 -11.11 -2.04 -1.16
N GLY A 16 -9.96 -2.70 -1.04
CA GLY A 16 -8.66 -2.16 -1.39
C GLY A 16 -7.99 -2.77 -2.61
N ALA A 17 -6.67 -2.93 -2.53
CA ALA A 17 -5.91 -3.51 -3.61
C ALA A 17 -6.20 -5.01 -3.70
N GLY A 18 -6.46 -5.52 -4.89
CA GLY A 18 -6.58 -6.97 -5.09
C GLY A 18 -5.23 -7.68 -5.17
N ALA A 19 -4.17 -6.95 -5.50
CA ALA A 19 -2.84 -7.52 -5.72
C ALA A 19 -1.81 -6.87 -4.78
N ASN A 20 -0.72 -7.58 -4.51
CA ASN A 20 0.45 -7.06 -3.82
C ASN A 20 1.59 -6.83 -4.83
N PRO A 21 1.62 -5.70 -5.57
CA PRO A 21 2.70 -5.44 -6.51
C PRO A 21 4.01 -5.25 -5.76
N ARG A 22 5.12 -5.54 -6.44
CA ARG A 22 6.45 -5.24 -5.89
C ARG A 22 6.58 -3.75 -5.54
N ASN A 23 7.35 -3.47 -4.49
CA ASN A 23 7.77 -2.12 -4.17
C ASN A 23 8.74 -1.60 -5.26
N ARG A 24 8.49 -0.39 -5.77
CA ARG A 24 9.30 0.24 -6.83
C ARG A 24 10.76 0.52 -6.45
N PHE A 25 11.08 0.62 -5.16
CA PHE A 25 12.40 0.95 -4.65
C PHE A 25 13.20 -0.29 -4.22
N GLU A 26 12.55 -1.46 -4.14
CA GLU A 26 13.22 -2.72 -3.84
C GLU A 26 14.04 -3.21 -5.04
N GLN A 27 15.24 -3.72 -4.77
CA GLN A 27 16.13 -4.23 -5.81
C GLN A 27 15.88 -5.70 -6.14
N ILE A 28 15.36 -6.45 -5.15
CA ILE A 28 15.14 -7.88 -5.23
C ILE A 28 13.63 -8.11 -5.14
N ASP A 29 13.11 -8.94 -6.02
CA ASP A 29 11.70 -9.32 -6.08
C ASP A 29 11.58 -10.84 -5.97
N TYR A 30 10.58 -11.31 -5.23
CA TYR A 30 10.29 -12.73 -5.11
C TYR A 30 9.24 -13.10 -6.15
N LEU A 31 9.63 -13.95 -7.10
CA LEU A 31 8.73 -14.49 -8.11
C LEU A 31 8.45 -15.95 -7.76
N PRO A 32 7.22 -16.31 -7.36
CA PRO A 32 6.86 -17.71 -7.19
C PRO A 32 6.97 -18.45 -8.52
N GLU A 33 7.39 -19.71 -8.45
CA GLU A 33 7.44 -20.60 -9.61
C GLU A 33 6.02 -21.06 -9.97
N GLU A 34 5.75 -21.35 -11.25
CA GLU A 34 4.40 -21.76 -11.69
C GLU A 34 3.90 -23.06 -11.04
N GLU A 35 4.83 -23.89 -10.58
CA GLU A 35 4.56 -25.16 -9.89
C GLU A 35 4.30 -24.99 -8.39
N ASP A 36 4.50 -23.78 -7.84
CA ASP A 36 4.22 -23.50 -6.45
C ASP A 36 2.70 -23.63 -6.19
N PRO A 37 2.27 -24.40 -5.17
CA PRO A 37 0.87 -24.50 -4.81
C PRO A 37 0.29 -23.10 -4.50
N VAL A 38 -0.82 -22.76 -5.16
CA VAL A 38 -1.57 -21.55 -4.82
C VAL A 38 -2.31 -21.81 -3.52
N GLU A 39 -1.66 -21.55 -2.39
CA GLU A 39 -2.33 -21.58 -1.09
C GLU A 39 -3.34 -20.44 -1.01
N GLU A 40 -4.61 -20.77 -0.72
CA GLU A 40 -5.63 -19.81 -0.30
C GLU A 40 -5.19 -19.20 1.03
N THR A 41 -4.40 -18.14 0.92
CA THR A 41 -3.83 -17.44 2.07
C THR A 41 -4.86 -16.43 2.58
N PRO A 42 -5.21 -16.45 3.89
CA PRO A 42 -6.16 -15.50 4.45
C PRO A 42 -5.67 -14.07 4.26
N ALA A 43 -6.60 -13.09 4.33
CA ALA A 43 -6.26 -11.67 4.32
C ALA A 43 -5.12 -11.39 5.31
N PRO A 44 -4.08 -10.61 4.92
CA PRO A 44 -3.04 -10.27 5.86
C PRO A 44 -3.68 -9.58 7.07
N PRO A 45 -3.28 -9.92 8.30
CA PRO A 45 -3.79 -9.20 9.46
C PRO A 45 -3.20 -7.79 9.48
N THR A 46 -4.02 -6.79 9.85
CA THR A 46 -3.54 -5.42 10.06
C THR A 46 -2.44 -5.38 11.12
N ARG A 47 -1.34 -4.70 10.80
CA ARG A 47 -0.18 -4.53 11.68
C ARG A 47 0.03 -3.06 12.00
N TYR A 48 0.26 -2.75 13.27
CA TYR A 48 0.59 -1.41 13.72
C TYR A 48 2.11 -1.29 13.88
N HIS A 49 2.69 -0.34 13.16
CA HIS A 49 4.11 -0.04 13.24
C HIS A 49 4.32 1.30 13.96
N PRO A 50 5.24 1.39 14.95
CA PRO A 50 5.60 2.67 15.55
C PRO A 50 6.31 3.54 14.51
N ASP A 51 5.87 4.79 14.39
CA ASP A 51 6.41 5.75 13.43
C ASP A 51 7.16 6.87 14.15
N ALA A 52 8.44 7.08 13.79
CA ALA A 52 9.30 8.11 14.38
C ALA A 52 9.19 9.45 13.65
N THR A 53 7.97 9.81 13.24
CA THR A 53 7.72 11.04 12.47
C THR A 53 7.99 12.28 13.30
N LYS A 54 8.63 13.28 12.67
CA LYS A 54 8.94 14.58 13.30
C LYS A 54 7.69 15.41 13.62
N SER A 55 6.64 15.33 12.81
CA SER A 55 5.36 16.01 13.01
C SER A 55 4.21 15.25 12.34
N ILE A 56 3.11 15.07 13.07
CA ILE A 56 1.87 14.46 12.56
C ILE A 56 0.93 15.49 11.90
N ILE A 57 1.19 16.78 12.10
CA ILE A 57 0.39 17.87 11.54
C ILE A 57 0.93 18.24 10.16
N ALA A 58 0.06 18.22 9.17
CA ALA A 58 0.28 18.75 7.83
C ALA A 58 -0.36 20.14 7.73
N PHE A 59 0.33 21.08 7.09
CA PHE A 59 -0.21 22.41 6.83
C PHE A 59 -0.49 22.59 5.34
N ASN A 60 -1.51 23.35 5.02
CA ASN A 60 -1.84 23.76 3.65
C ASN A 60 -2.19 25.25 3.62
N ASP A 61 -1.96 25.86 2.46
CA ASP A 61 -2.20 27.28 2.15
C ASP A 61 -3.16 27.45 0.97
N SER A 62 -3.91 26.39 0.63
CA SER A 62 -4.84 26.41 -0.48
C SER A 62 -5.96 27.43 -0.22
N PRO A 63 -6.29 28.30 -1.19
CA PRO A 63 -7.41 29.22 -1.05
C PRO A 63 -8.77 28.50 -1.01
N ASP A 64 -8.82 27.25 -1.47
CA ASP A 64 -10.03 26.44 -1.56
C ASP A 64 -10.33 25.63 -0.29
N ILE A 65 -9.40 25.59 0.67
CA ILE A 65 -9.50 24.78 1.88
C ILE A 65 -9.64 25.71 3.10
N PRO A 66 -10.75 25.67 3.86
CA PRO A 66 -11.02 26.63 4.94
C PRO A 66 -10.20 26.38 6.21
N PHE A 67 -9.37 25.33 6.24
CA PHE A 67 -8.53 24.98 7.38
C PHE A 67 -7.06 24.98 7.00
N ARG A 68 -6.21 25.41 7.94
CA ARG A 68 -4.75 25.48 7.73
C ARG A 68 -4.02 24.19 8.09
N ALA A 69 -4.51 23.46 9.09
CA ALA A 69 -3.84 22.29 9.65
C ALA A 69 -4.71 21.05 9.48
N GLY A 70 -4.10 19.96 9.05
CA GLY A 70 -4.67 18.62 8.98
C GLY A 70 -3.84 17.64 9.78
N LEU A 71 -4.47 16.55 10.20
CA LEU A 71 -3.83 15.45 10.92
C LEU A 71 -4.03 14.18 10.10
N ASN A 72 -2.93 13.46 9.81
CA ASN A 72 -3.02 12.10 9.30
C ASN A 72 -2.44 11.15 10.37
N PRO A 73 -3.29 10.48 11.17
CA PRO A 73 -2.82 9.67 12.29
C PRO A 73 -2.13 8.38 11.86
N TYR A 74 -2.26 7.99 10.60
CA TYR A 74 -1.74 6.73 10.08
C TYR A 74 -1.04 6.91 8.74
N ARG A 75 -0.03 6.08 8.48
CA ARG A 75 0.66 6.02 7.18
C ARG A 75 0.15 4.89 6.27
N GLY A 76 -0.87 4.15 6.73
CA GLY A 76 -1.69 3.15 6.05
C GLY A 76 -3.05 3.08 6.73
N CYS A 77 -4.03 2.32 6.23
CA CYS A 77 -5.33 2.22 6.89
C CYS A 77 -6.02 0.91 6.53
N GLU A 78 -6.62 0.24 7.53
CA GLU A 78 -7.41 -1.00 7.38
C GLU A 78 -8.53 -0.89 6.34
N HIS A 79 -9.01 0.33 6.05
CA HIS A 79 -10.00 0.57 4.99
C HIS A 79 -9.45 0.29 3.59
N GLY A 80 -8.13 0.37 3.40
CA GLY A 80 -7.47 -0.05 2.19
C GLY A 80 -7.89 0.70 0.93
N CYS A 81 -8.51 1.90 0.98
CA CYS A 81 -9.09 2.52 -0.23
C CYS A 81 -8.11 2.58 -1.41
N ILE A 82 -8.51 2.05 -2.57
CA ILE A 82 -7.66 2.01 -3.77
C ILE A 82 -7.22 3.40 -4.25
N TYR A 83 -8.06 4.41 -3.97
CA TYR A 83 -7.85 5.82 -4.31
C TYR A 83 -7.16 6.62 -3.20
N CYS A 84 -6.65 5.97 -2.14
CA CYS A 84 -6.03 6.69 -1.04
C CYS A 84 -4.74 7.38 -1.51
N TYR A 85 -4.65 8.70 -1.32
CA TYR A 85 -3.48 9.49 -1.71
C TYR A 85 -2.19 9.05 -1.00
N ALA A 86 -2.30 8.45 0.19
CA ALA A 86 -1.16 7.98 0.97
C ALA A 86 -0.55 6.68 0.44
N ARG A 87 -1.25 5.95 -0.44
CA ARG A 87 -0.83 4.62 -0.91
C ARG A 87 0.57 4.59 -1.55
N PRO A 88 0.97 5.53 -2.44
CA PRO A 88 2.33 5.55 -2.99
C PRO A 88 3.42 5.81 -1.94
N SER A 89 3.06 6.35 -0.76
CA SER A 89 4.04 6.62 0.28
C SER A 89 4.52 5.36 1.00
N HIS A 90 3.74 4.27 0.97
CA HIS A 90 4.10 3.00 1.60
C HIS A 90 5.40 2.40 1.05
N GLU A 91 5.66 2.64 -0.23
CA GLU A 91 6.86 2.13 -0.90
C GLU A 91 8.14 2.74 -0.33
N TYR A 92 8.11 3.98 0.18
CA TYR A 92 9.27 4.58 0.85
C TYR A 92 9.60 3.90 2.19
N PHE A 93 8.69 3.09 2.74
CA PHE A 93 8.91 2.31 3.96
C PHE A 93 9.34 0.86 3.67
N GLY A 94 9.66 0.52 2.42
CA GLY A 94 9.96 -0.86 2.04
C GLY A 94 8.72 -1.76 1.92
N LEU A 95 7.51 -1.19 1.99
CA LEU A 95 6.23 -1.93 1.91
C LEU A 95 5.64 -1.83 0.51
N SER A 96 4.84 -2.83 0.11
CA SER A 96 4.08 -2.73 -1.13
C SER A 96 2.97 -1.65 -1.04
N ALA A 97 2.71 -0.99 -2.17
CA ALA A 97 1.56 -0.10 -2.33
C ALA A 97 0.23 -0.87 -2.51
N GLY A 98 0.21 -2.19 -2.36
CA GLY A 98 -0.95 -3.07 -2.51
C GLY A 98 -1.54 -3.52 -1.17
N LEU A 99 -1.34 -4.81 -0.85
CA LEU A 99 -1.90 -5.45 0.34
C LEU A 99 -1.17 -5.04 1.63
N ASP A 100 0.08 -4.59 1.55
CA ASP A 100 0.81 -4.13 2.74
C ASP A 100 0.32 -2.76 3.25
N PHE A 101 -0.62 -2.11 2.55
CA PHE A 101 -1.20 -0.81 2.94
C PHE A 101 -2.27 -0.89 4.03
N GLU A 102 -2.89 -2.07 4.20
CA GLU A 102 -4.04 -2.33 5.08
C GLU A 102 -3.70 -3.22 6.30
#